data_AF-A0A1I7VW72-F1
#
_entry.id   AF-A0A1I7VW72-F1
#
_cell.length_a   1.000
_cell.length_b   1.000
_cell.length_c   1.000
_cell.angle_alpha   90.00
_cell.angle_beta   90.00
_cell.angle_gamma   90.00
#
_symmetry.space_group_name_H-M   'P 1'
#
loop_
_entity.id
_entity.type
_entity.pdbx_description
1 polymer ?
#
loop_
_entity_poly.entity_id
_entity_poly.type
_entity_poly.pdbx_seq_one_letter_code
_entity_poly.pdbx_strand_id
1 'polypeptide(L)'
;MTLTILESIKPVKNRLTNILQGIRALDVGLPEESLPCPRRLQICEIKRRLFDEKIMRVQMCIQSLQEANDRWIDYVQKSLTVARKREEKKKYEEVTIGEQRIFNLVQEAQEATTALTIYKKRLTLESRTPNQQHALLTEVPMRIPSTTYANNVNLPQLFLPIFNGGPR
;
A
#
# COMPACT_ATOMS: atom_id res chain seq x y z
N MET A 1 30.12 -17.76 -11.54
CA MET A 1 29.39 -16.49 -11.34
C MET A 1 27.93 -16.61 -11.77
N THR A 2 27.60 -16.96 -13.03
CA THR A 2 26.18 -17.17 -13.42
C THR A 2 25.46 -18.24 -12.62
N LEU A 3 26.07 -19.43 -12.44
CA LEU A 3 25.45 -20.53 -11.70
C LEU A 3 25.03 -20.09 -10.29
N THR A 4 25.90 -19.38 -9.58
CA THR A 4 25.62 -18.82 -8.25
C THR A 4 24.44 -17.84 -8.26
N ILE A 5 24.34 -17.00 -9.30
CA ILE A 5 23.21 -16.07 -9.45
C ILE A 5 21.91 -16.85 -9.69
N LEU A 6 21.91 -17.81 -10.61
CA LEU A 6 20.75 -18.63 -10.95
C LEU A 6 20.29 -19.51 -9.77
N GLU A 7 21.23 -20.08 -9.01
CA GLU A 7 20.94 -20.86 -7.81
C GLU A 7 20.29 -20.01 -6.72
N SER A 8 20.62 -18.71 -6.64
CA SER A 8 20.02 -17.80 -5.66
C SER A 8 18.55 -17.44 -5.99
N ILE A 9 18.15 -17.48 -7.26
CA ILE A 9 16.81 -17.11 -7.71
C ILE A 9 15.74 -18.13 -7.27
N LYS A 10 16.04 -19.43 -7.41
CA LYS A 10 15.10 -20.52 -7.09
C LYS A 10 14.50 -20.47 -5.68
N PRO A 11 15.29 -20.38 -4.59
CA PRO A 11 14.74 -20.32 -3.24
C PRO A 11 13.93 -19.05 -2.98
N VAL A 12 14.34 -17.90 -3.54
CA VAL A 12 13.61 -16.64 -3.38
C VAL A 12 12.25 -16.72 -4.08
N LYS A 13 12.19 -17.30 -5.28
CA LYS A 13 10.94 -17.57 -6.00
C LYS A 13 9.98 -18.41 -5.17
N ASN A 14 10.45 -19.55 -4.64
CA ASN A 14 9.62 -20.44 -3.83
C ASN A 14 9.11 -19.75 -2.55
N ARG A 15 9.97 -18.96 -1.90
CA ARG A 15 9.59 -18.16 -0.73
C ARG A 15 8.50 -17.16 -1.07
N LEU A 16 8.61 -16.46 -2.20
CA LEU A 16 7.61 -15.51 -2.65
C LEU A 16 6.27 -16.20 -2.95
N THR A 17 6.28 -17.34 -3.64
CA THR A 17 5.08 -18.15 -3.88
C THR A 17 4.38 -18.53 -2.58
N ASN A 18 5.12 -19.02 -1.59
CA ASN A 18 4.55 -19.41 -0.29
C ASN A 18 3.96 -18.22 0.46
N ILE A 19 4.61 -17.05 0.40
CA ILE A 19 4.07 -15.82 1.01
C ILE A 19 2.76 -15.42 0.34
N LEU A 20 2.69 -15.47 -1.00
CA LEU A 20 1.48 -15.10 -1.75
C LEU A 20 0.32 -16.06 -1.50
N GLN A 21 0.58 -17.36 -1.42
CA GLN A 21 -0.43 -18.33 -0.98
C GLN A 21 -0.94 -18.03 0.43
N GLY A 22 -0.02 -17.70 1.35
CA GLY A 22 -0.38 -17.26 2.69
C GLY A 22 -1.24 -16.00 2.69
N ILE A 23 -0.94 -15.02 1.83
CA ILE A 23 -1.73 -13.78 1.69
C ILE A 23 -3.14 -14.07 1.16
N ARG A 24 -3.29 -14.98 0.19
CA ARG A 24 -4.61 -15.37 -0.35
C ARG A 24 -5.52 -16.01 0.70
N ALA A 25 -4.94 -16.64 1.71
CA ALA A 25 -5.66 -17.26 2.83
C ALA A 25 -5.91 -16.30 4.02
N LEU A 26 -5.44 -15.04 3.95
CA LEU A 26 -5.64 -14.08 5.03
C LEU A 26 -7.08 -13.59 5.11
N ASP A 27 -7.60 -13.50 6.33
CA ASP A 27 -8.83 -12.78 6.61
C ASP A 27 -8.59 -11.25 6.59
N VAL A 28 -8.94 -10.65 5.46
CA VAL A 28 -8.88 -9.20 5.22
C VAL A 28 -10.12 -8.43 5.65
N GLY A 29 -11.12 -9.11 6.21
CA GLY A 29 -12.37 -8.51 6.67
C GLY A 29 -12.21 -7.56 7.86
N LEU A 30 -13.18 -6.66 8.03
CA LEU A 30 -13.29 -5.87 9.26
C LEU A 30 -13.72 -6.75 10.44
N PRO A 31 -13.35 -6.41 11.68
CA PRO A 31 -13.88 -7.09 12.86
C PRO A 31 -15.41 -6.95 12.93
N GLU A 32 -16.08 -7.98 13.44
CA GLU A 32 -17.53 -7.98 13.63
C GLU A 32 -18.01 -6.75 14.44
N GLU A 33 -19.11 -6.15 14.01
CA GLU A 33 -19.72 -5.00 14.68
C GLU A 33 -20.33 -5.36 16.05
N SER A 34 -20.66 -6.63 16.25
CA SER A 34 -21.15 -7.19 17.52
C SER A 34 -20.12 -7.13 18.65
N LEU A 35 -18.83 -6.99 18.33
CA LEU A 35 -17.74 -7.02 19.32
C LEU A 35 -17.61 -5.68 20.07
N PRO A 36 -17.22 -5.71 21.36
CA PRO A 36 -16.93 -4.49 22.10
C PRO A 36 -15.82 -3.66 21.46
N CYS A 37 -15.94 -2.32 21.50
CA CYS A 37 -14.96 -1.41 20.88
C CYS A 37 -13.48 -1.71 21.24
N PRO A 38 -13.09 -1.98 22.50
CA PRO A 38 -11.70 -2.30 22.82
C PRO A 38 -11.20 -3.59 22.13
N ARG A 39 -12.07 -4.61 22.02
CA ARG A 39 -11.76 -5.86 21.30
C ARG A 39 -11.56 -5.59 19.81
N ARG A 40 -12.45 -4.80 19.19
CA ARG A 40 -12.36 -4.43 17.77
C ARG A 40 -11.05 -3.69 17.47
N LEU A 41 -10.66 -2.73 18.32
CA LEU A 41 -9.40 -2.00 18.18
C LEU A 41 -8.18 -2.92 18.26
N GLN A 42 -8.17 -3.85 19.22
CA GLN A 42 -7.08 -4.81 19.37
C GLN A 42 -6.96 -5.72 18.14
N ILE A 43 -8.08 -6.22 17.60
CA ILE A 43 -8.09 -7.03 16.37
C ILE A 43 -7.57 -6.21 15.19
N CYS A 44 -8.04 -4.98 15.02
CA CYS A 44 -7.55 -4.09 13.97
C CYS A 44 -6.04 -3.88 14.06
N GLU A 45 -5.50 -3.69 15.27
CA GLU A 45 -4.06 -3.51 15.47
C GLU A 45 -3.27 -4.77 15.11
N ILE A 46 -3.70 -5.94 15.58
CA ILE A 46 -3.05 -7.23 15.28
C ILE A 46 -3.04 -7.47 13.77
N LYS A 47 -4.18 -7.28 13.09
CA LYS A 47 -4.29 -7.43 11.64
C LYS A 47 -3.37 -6.45 10.90
N ARG A 48 -3.27 -5.21 11.38
CA ARG A 48 -2.38 -4.18 10.78
C ARG A 48 -0.92 -4.61 10.82
N ARG A 49 -0.44 -5.07 11.99
CA ARG A 49 0.93 -5.57 12.16
C ARG A 49 1.20 -6.79 11.29
N LEU A 50 0.23 -7.69 11.18
CA LEU A 50 0.33 -8.85 10.29
C LEU A 50 0.45 -8.42 8.83
N PHE A 51 -0.33 -7.45 8.36
CA PHE A 51 -0.22 -6.94 6.98
C PHE A 51 1.13 -6.27 6.73
N ASP A 52 1.64 -5.48 7.69
CA ASP A 52 2.98 -4.87 7.59
C ASP A 52 4.09 -5.94 7.48
N GLU A 53 4.00 -7.00 8.28
CA GLU A 53 4.93 -8.13 8.21
C GLU A 53 4.91 -8.83 6.84
N LYS A 54 3.71 -9.08 6.29
CA LYS A 54 3.55 -9.70 4.96
C LYS A 54 4.09 -8.81 3.85
N ILE A 55 3.76 -7.52 3.87
CA ILE A 55 4.24 -6.53 2.90
C ILE A 55 5.76 -6.50 2.92
N MET A 56 6.38 -6.40 4.10
CA MET A 56 7.83 -6.37 4.25
C MET A 56 8.48 -7.65 3.68
N ARG A 57 7.92 -8.83 3.97
CA ARG A 57 8.44 -10.10 3.44
C ARG A 57 8.35 -10.19 1.92
N VAL A 58 7.24 -9.73 1.34
CA VAL A 58 7.07 -9.65 -0.12
C VAL A 58 8.13 -8.72 -0.74
N GLN A 59 8.29 -7.52 -0.18
CA GLN A 59 9.24 -6.52 -0.68
C GLN A 59 10.69 -7.04 -0.63
N MET A 60 11.09 -7.73 0.45
CA MET A 60 12.41 -8.36 0.53
C MET A 60 12.66 -9.38 -0.58
N CYS A 61 11.65 -10.21 -0.90
CA CYS A 61 11.76 -11.18 -1.98
C CYS A 61 11.87 -10.50 -3.35
N ILE A 62 11.05 -9.47 -3.62
CA ILE A 62 11.11 -8.70 -4.86
C ILE A 62 12.51 -8.07 -5.02
N GLN A 63 13.01 -7.42 -3.97
CA GLN A 63 14.33 -6.78 -3.98
C GLN A 63 15.43 -7.81 -4.26
N SER A 64 15.41 -8.98 -3.60
CA SER A 64 16.40 -10.03 -3.83
C SER A 64 16.38 -10.55 -5.29
N LEU A 65 15.18 -10.66 -5.89
CA LEU A 65 15.05 -11.05 -7.31
C LEU A 65 15.58 -9.96 -8.25
N GLN A 66 15.32 -8.68 -7.94
CA GLN A 66 15.85 -7.55 -8.71
C GLN A 66 17.39 -7.50 -8.64
N GLU A 67 17.98 -7.63 -7.45
CA GLU A 67 19.44 -7.66 -7.28
C GLU A 67 20.09 -8.83 -8.04
N ALA A 68 19.46 -10.01 -8.02
CA ALA A 68 19.95 -11.15 -8.79
C ALA A 68 19.88 -10.90 -10.30
N ASN A 69 18.79 -10.28 -10.77
CA ASN A 69 18.63 -9.88 -12.17
C ASN A 69 19.69 -8.85 -12.58
N ASP A 70 19.92 -7.82 -11.75
CA ASP A 70 20.89 -6.76 -12.05
C ASP A 70 22.32 -7.31 -12.11
N ARG A 71 22.70 -8.20 -11.17
CA ARG A 71 23.99 -8.91 -11.21
C ARG A 71 24.14 -9.76 -12.47
N TRP A 72 23.06 -10.41 -12.92
CA TRP A 72 23.09 -11.20 -14.15
C TRP A 72 23.26 -10.30 -15.39
N ILE A 73 22.52 -9.20 -15.48
CA ILE A 73 22.64 -8.22 -16.56
C ILE A 73 24.07 -7.68 -16.63
N ASP A 74 24.63 -7.29 -15.48
CA ASP A 74 25.96 -6.71 -15.37
C ASP A 74 27.05 -7.72 -15.80
N TYR A 75 26.92 -8.98 -15.37
CA TYR A 75 27.79 -10.09 -15.81
C TYR A 75 27.72 -10.30 -17.33
N VAL A 76 26.51 -10.34 -17.89
CA VAL A 76 26.31 -10.56 -19.33
C VAL A 76 26.90 -9.40 -20.14
N GLN A 77 26.69 -8.16 -19.71
CA GLN A 77 27.15 -6.97 -20.41
C GLN A 77 28.68 -6.84 -20.39
N LYS A 78 29.32 -7.05 -19.23
CA LYS A 78 30.75 -6.80 -19.01
C LYS A 78 31.67 -7.91 -19.52
N SER A 79 31.22 -9.16 -19.53
CA SER A 79 32.16 -10.30 -19.56
C SER A 79 32.03 -11.23 -20.76
N LEU A 80 31.08 -11.00 -21.68
CA LEU A 80 30.72 -12.00 -22.69
C LEU A 80 30.75 -11.48 -24.13
N THR A 81 31.28 -12.32 -25.01
CA THR A 81 31.14 -12.17 -26.47
C THR A 81 29.69 -12.38 -26.90
N VAL A 82 29.31 -11.91 -28.09
CA VAL A 82 27.94 -12.03 -28.63
C VAL A 82 27.42 -13.48 -28.60
N ALA A 83 28.27 -14.46 -28.93
CA ALA A 83 27.91 -15.87 -28.89
C ALA A 83 27.60 -16.35 -27.45
N ARG A 84 28.44 -16.00 -26.47
CA ARG A 84 28.22 -16.34 -25.05
C ARG A 84 27.00 -15.64 -24.46
N LYS A 85 26.73 -14.37 -24.83
CA LYS A 85 25.53 -13.64 -24.39
C LYS A 85 24.24 -14.40 -24.75
N ARG A 86 24.20 -14.97 -25.96
CA ARG A 86 23.04 -15.77 -26.42
C ARG A 86 22.87 -17.05 -25.60
N GLU A 87 23.95 -17.72 -25.26
CA GLU A 87 23.92 -18.94 -24.44
C GLU A 87 23.45 -18.65 -23.00
N GLU A 88 24.01 -17.63 -22.36
CA GLU A 88 23.65 -17.24 -21.00
C GLU A 88 22.21 -16.73 -20.90
N LYS A 89 21.71 -16.03 -21.94
CA LYS A 89 20.30 -15.63 -22.01
C LYS A 89 19.37 -16.84 -21.98
N LYS A 90 19.69 -17.93 -22.69
CA LYS A 90 18.89 -19.16 -22.67
C LYS A 90 18.87 -19.80 -21.27
N LYS A 91 20.01 -19.85 -20.58
CA LYS A 91 20.11 -20.38 -19.20
C LYS A 91 19.27 -19.55 -18.23
N TYR A 92 19.31 -18.23 -18.34
CA TYR A 92 18.49 -17.34 -17.52
C TYR A 92 16.99 -17.50 -17.82
N GLU A 93 16.65 -17.60 -19.11
CA GLU A 93 15.29 -17.83 -19.57
C GLU A 93 14.73 -19.15 -19.02
N GLU A 94 15.50 -20.24 -19.02
CA GLU A 94 15.11 -21.53 -18.44
C GLU A 94 14.80 -21.44 -16.93
N VAL A 95 15.56 -20.65 -16.17
CA VAL A 95 15.35 -20.47 -14.72
C VAL A 95 14.17 -19.54 -14.42
N THR A 96 13.87 -18.60 -15.32
CA THR A 96 12.82 -17.59 -15.14
C THR A 96 11.47 -17.98 -15.75
N ILE A 97 11.48 -18.84 -16.76
CA ILE A 97 10.31 -19.45 -17.41
C ILE A 97 10.09 -20.86 -16.81
N GLY A 98 9.49 -20.92 -15.62
CA GLY A 98 8.90 -22.15 -15.06
C GLY A 98 7.36 -22.10 -15.09
N GLU A 99 6.71 -23.05 -14.39
CA GLU A 99 5.22 -23.09 -14.23
C GLU A 99 4.64 -21.76 -13.78
N GLN A 100 5.31 -21.07 -12.84
CA GLN A 100 5.00 -19.70 -12.48
C GLN A 100 6.19 -18.81 -12.83
N ARG A 101 6.01 -18.02 -13.91
CA ARG A 101 7.03 -17.11 -14.43
C ARG A 101 7.36 -16.08 -13.36
N ILE A 102 8.66 -15.82 -13.16
CA ILE A 102 9.12 -14.87 -12.13
C ILE A 102 8.50 -13.50 -12.33
N PHE A 103 8.38 -13.03 -13.57
CA PHE A 103 7.72 -11.77 -13.88
C PHE A 103 6.27 -11.72 -13.40
N ASN A 104 5.48 -12.75 -13.71
CA ASN A 104 4.09 -12.85 -13.24
C ASN A 104 4.03 -12.88 -11.71
N LEU A 105 4.95 -13.61 -11.08
CA LEU A 105 5.03 -13.70 -9.63
C LEU A 105 5.34 -12.34 -8.97
N VAL A 106 6.25 -11.55 -9.55
CA VAL A 106 6.54 -10.18 -9.08
C VAL A 106 5.32 -9.27 -9.27
N GLN A 107 4.62 -9.38 -10.40
CA GLN A 107 3.39 -8.62 -10.66
C GLN A 107 2.30 -8.94 -9.63
N GLU A 108 2.00 -10.23 -9.43
CA GLU A 108 1.06 -10.70 -8.41
C GLU A 108 1.45 -10.21 -7.01
N ALA A 109 2.75 -10.15 -6.72
CA ALA A 109 3.26 -9.67 -5.45
C ALA A 109 3.07 -8.16 -5.23
N GLN A 110 3.22 -7.35 -6.28
CA GLN A 110 2.94 -5.92 -6.24
C GLN A 110 1.44 -5.64 -6.04
N GLU A 111 0.59 -6.39 -6.72
CA GLU A 111 -0.86 -6.33 -6.57
C GLU A 111 -1.28 -6.70 -5.14
N ALA A 112 -0.75 -7.81 -4.61
CA ALA A 112 -0.99 -8.23 -3.23
C ALA A 112 -0.55 -7.17 -2.20
N THR A 113 0.62 -6.56 -2.41
CA THR A 113 1.13 -5.48 -1.55
C THR A 113 0.21 -4.26 -1.55
N THR A 114 -0.28 -3.89 -2.74
CA THR A 114 -1.23 -2.78 -2.91
C THR A 114 -2.54 -3.07 -2.20
N ALA A 115 -3.10 -4.27 -2.38
CA ALA A 115 -4.33 -4.70 -1.73
C ALA A 115 -4.20 -4.68 -0.20
N LEU A 116 -3.14 -5.28 0.36
CA LEU A 116 -2.88 -5.25 1.81
C LEU A 116 -2.73 -3.82 2.33
N THR A 117 -2.09 -2.93 1.58
CA THR A 117 -1.97 -1.51 1.95
C THR A 117 -3.33 -0.82 2.01
N ILE A 118 -4.24 -1.12 1.07
CA ILE A 118 -5.61 -0.61 1.08
C ILE A 118 -6.38 -1.13 2.30
N TYR A 119 -6.32 -2.44 2.58
CA TYR A 119 -6.97 -3.02 3.75
C TYR A 119 -6.43 -2.42 5.06
N LYS A 120 -5.11 -2.22 5.14
CA LYS A 120 -4.47 -1.56 6.28
C LYS A 120 -5.01 -0.14 6.52
N LYS A 121 -5.18 0.64 5.46
CA LYS A 121 -5.78 1.99 5.53
C LYS A 121 -7.22 1.94 6.03
N ARG A 122 -8.02 0.98 5.54
CA ARG A 122 -9.41 0.77 6.00
C ARG A 122 -9.48 0.44 7.49
N LEU A 123 -8.63 -0.48 7.97
CA LEU A 123 -8.54 -0.82 9.41
C LEU A 123 -8.12 0.39 10.26
N THR A 124 -7.28 1.27 9.72
CA THR A 124 -6.85 2.50 10.41
C THR A 124 -8.01 3.47 10.57
N LEU A 125 -8.84 3.64 9.54
CA LEU A 125 -10.04 4.48 9.59
C LEU A 125 -11.05 3.97 10.61
N GLU A 126 -11.28 2.65 10.64
CA GLU A 126 -12.20 2.01 11.59
C GLU A 126 -11.73 2.16 13.05
N SER A 127 -10.41 2.16 13.26
CA SER A 127 -9.83 2.35 14.58
C SER A 127 -9.82 3.79 15.10
N ARG A 128 -10.22 4.77 14.28
CA ARG A 128 -10.32 6.18 14.70
C ARG A 128 -11.65 6.43 15.38
N THR A 129 -11.63 7.11 16.53
CA THR A 129 -12.85 7.64 17.14
C THR A 129 -13.45 8.74 16.26
N PRO A 130 -14.77 9.03 16.36
CA PRO A 130 -15.43 10.10 15.60
C PRO A 130 -14.71 11.46 15.72
N ASN A 131 -14.12 11.74 16.88
CA ASN A 131 -13.39 12.98 17.15
C ASN A 131 -12.09 13.15 16.35
N GLN A 132 -11.55 12.09 15.73
CA GLN A 132 -10.33 12.15 14.91
C GLN A 132 -10.60 12.20 13.39
N GLN A 133 -11.83 11.97 12.94
CA GLN A 133 -12.18 12.06 11.51
C GLN A 133 -12.21 13.52 11.02
N HIS A 134 -12.51 14.48 11.89
CA HIS A 134 -12.52 15.91 11.54
C HIS A 134 -11.14 16.53 11.32
N ALA A 135 -10.06 15.91 11.81
CA ALA A 135 -8.71 16.50 11.74
C ALA A 135 -8.01 16.29 10.38
N LEU A 136 -8.43 15.32 9.56
CA LEU A 136 -7.72 14.99 8.31
C LEU A 136 -8.31 15.62 7.05
N LEU A 137 -9.53 16.17 7.10
CA LEU A 137 -10.11 16.91 5.96
C LEU A 137 -9.55 18.34 5.84
N THR A 138 -8.70 18.76 6.78
CA THR A 138 -8.18 20.14 6.88
C THR A 138 -6.79 20.32 6.25
N GLU A 139 -6.14 19.27 5.74
CA GLU A 139 -4.79 19.38 5.13
C GLU A 139 -4.82 19.75 3.63
N VAL A 140 -5.71 20.66 3.24
CA VAL A 140 -5.46 21.53 2.08
C VAL A 140 -5.01 22.88 2.65
N PRO A 141 -3.72 23.25 2.55
CA PRO A 141 -3.26 24.54 3.04
C PRO A 141 -3.66 25.65 2.08
N MET A 142 -4.91 26.10 2.17
CA MET A 142 -5.24 27.46 1.74
C MET A 142 -4.70 28.41 2.81
N ARG A 143 -3.52 28.97 2.54
CA ARG A 143 -3.01 30.14 3.27
C ARG A 143 -4.02 31.27 3.15
N ILE A 144 -4.72 31.56 4.25
CA ILE A 144 -5.21 32.90 4.53
C ILE A 144 -4.80 33.18 5.99
N PRO A 145 -4.06 34.27 6.28
CA PRO A 145 -3.57 34.54 7.62
C PRO A 145 -4.75 34.86 8.56
N SER A 146 -4.92 34.04 9.60
CA SER A 146 -5.82 34.33 10.71
C SER A 146 -5.34 35.58 11.44
N THR A 147 -6.13 36.65 11.39
CA THR A 147 -5.99 37.76 12.33
C THR A 147 -7.01 37.57 13.45
N THR A 148 -6.48 37.34 14.64
CA THR A 148 -7.19 37.33 15.91
C THR A 148 -7.82 38.70 16.16
N TYR A 149 -9.15 38.78 16.18
CA TYR A 149 -9.85 39.83 16.92
C TYR A 149 -11.13 39.28 17.54
N ALA A 150 -11.16 39.35 18.87
CA ALA A 150 -12.40 39.30 19.64
C ALA A 150 -13.32 40.45 19.22
N ASN A 151 -14.61 40.18 19.00
CA ASN A 151 -15.74 40.94 19.56
C ASN A 151 -17.04 40.61 18.85
N ASN A 152 -18.08 40.39 19.68
CA ASN A 152 -19.51 40.64 19.48
C ASN A 152 -20.02 40.76 18.04
N VAL A 153 -20.81 39.76 17.65
CA VAL A 153 -21.58 39.75 16.41
C VAL A 153 -22.67 40.82 16.48
N ASN A 154 -22.39 42.02 15.97
CA ASN A 154 -23.42 42.97 15.58
C ASN A 154 -23.84 42.66 14.14
N LEU A 155 -24.93 41.91 14.00
CA LEU A 155 -25.63 41.77 12.72
C LEU A 155 -26.29 43.12 12.36
N PRO A 156 -26.09 43.67 11.15
CA PRO A 156 -26.88 44.80 10.69
C PRO A 156 -28.33 44.34 10.53
N GLN A 157 -29.23 44.90 11.33
CA GLN A 157 -30.67 44.67 11.15
C GLN A 157 -31.10 45.31 9.83
N LEU A 158 -31.60 44.49 8.91
CA LEU A 158 -32.30 44.96 7.72
C LEU A 158 -33.68 45.47 8.16
N PHE A 159 -33.94 46.75 7.97
CA PHE A 159 -35.26 47.33 8.19
C PHE A 159 -36.25 46.74 7.17
N LEU A 160 -37.27 46.04 7.67
CA LEU A 160 -38.39 45.62 6.84
C LEU A 160 -39.34 46.81 6.61
N PRO A 161 -39.87 47.01 5.40
CA PRO A 161 -40.87 48.06 5.15
C PRO A 161 -42.14 47.76 5.94
N ILE A 162 -42.60 48.73 6.74
CA ILE A 162 -43.89 48.66 7.43
C ILE A 162 -44.98 48.98 6.40
N PHE A 163 -45.78 47.98 6.04
CA PHE A 163 -46.93 48.14 5.16
C PHE A 163 -48.09 48.81 5.93
N ASN A 164 -48.20 50.13 5.86
CA ASN A 164 -49.34 50.87 6.41
C ASN A 164 -50.56 50.77 5.47
N GLY A 165 -51.24 49.64 5.51
CA GLY A 165 -52.55 49.46 4.87
C GLY A 165 -53.68 49.72 5.87
N GLY A 166 -54.07 50.98 6.07
CA GLY A 166 -55.32 51.33 6.75
C GLY A 166 -56.49 51.35 5.74
N PRO A 167 -57.67 50.80 6.07
CA PRO A 167 -58.80 50.71 5.13
C PRO A 167 -59.45 52.09 4.88
N ARG A 168 -59.98 52.27 3.67
CA ARG A 168 -60.95 53.33 3.34
C ARG A 168 -62.37 52.83 3.56
#